data_AF-A0A349KQD9-F1
#
_entry.id   AF-A0A349KQD9-F1
#
_cell.length_a   1.000
_cell.length_b   1.000
_cell.length_c   1.000
_cell.angle_alpha   90.00
_cell.angle_beta   90.00
_cell.angle_gamma   90.00
#
_symmetry.space_group_name_H-M   'P 1'
#
loop_
_entity.id
_entity.type
_entity.pdbx_description
1 polymer ?
#
loop_
_entity_poly.entity_id
_entity_poly.type
_entity_poly.pdbx_seq_one_letter_code
_entity_poly.pdbx_strand_id
1 'polypeptide(L)'
;SSDTGSLVISPFPHQYLYPLDFADNFGYNWAGDEYLDMIDGFAWGVRQPPMGDRRFVPWVNAEPGTEQKLGVLLFVSKLSGHDNLEVVKSYTRNDSFKALPGYKTLSSHYHHEHSLDFINQQRRQNTSGIPEGLEDPDFVKFFKRMGVDMVHMAEFHNSRTPNLDTAERLAQLDVMHSEFARLSDDDFLLIPGEEPNVHFGSHWLSMFPKPVNWVLNRNNDQAFKQQMDGYGSVYHVGSSADILAMLEAESALAWTAHPRVKGSTGYPDNYRQQAFFKSDRFLGGAWKAMPADYSRDTLGWRVLDLEDDMANWGNRKYILGEVDIFKIYEDYELFGTMNVNYLKLHSIPKFEEGWQPVVDALSAGAFFVTTGEILIPDYMVAGKASGETIDGSAGLASVTLKTGIEWTYPLSHMVVVSGDGSEVYRQRVDLSDTTEFGAREIELEMDLDGRLWIRIEVWDIARNGAFTQPVWINN
;
A
#
# COMPACT_ATOMS: atom_id res chain seq x y z
N SER A 1 -6.73 24.49 28.08
CA SER A 1 -5.58 25.32 27.69
C SER A 1 -5.23 26.26 28.83
N SER A 2 -3.95 26.60 28.99
CA SER A 2 -3.54 27.77 29.76
C SER A 2 -3.24 28.90 28.77
N ASP A 3 -3.50 30.15 29.14
CA ASP A 3 -3.08 31.31 28.34
C ASP A 3 -1.55 31.47 28.27
N THR A 4 -0.81 30.69 29.07
CA THR A 4 0.65 30.75 29.18
C THR A 4 1.38 29.52 28.59
N GLY A 5 0.65 28.59 27.98
CA GLY A 5 1.24 27.42 27.34
C GLY A 5 0.29 26.23 27.17
N SER A 6 0.75 25.25 26.40
CA SER A 6 0.03 24.04 26.07
C SER A 6 0.96 22.83 25.98
N LEU A 7 0.35 21.66 26.07
CA LEU A 7 0.98 20.37 25.88
C LEU A 7 0.06 19.54 24.98
N VAL A 8 0.59 19.04 23.88
CA VAL A 8 -0.11 18.10 22.99
C VAL A 8 0.60 16.76 23.05
N ILE A 9 -0.18 15.68 23.08
CA ILE A 9 0.31 14.31 22.93
C ILE A 9 -0.08 13.79 21.55
N SER A 10 0.86 13.15 20.88
CA SER A 10 0.63 12.44 19.62
C SER A 10 1.16 11.01 19.74
N PRO A 11 0.37 9.99 19.40
CA PRO A 11 0.93 8.66 19.18
C PRO A 11 1.77 8.64 17.88
N PHE A 12 2.53 7.57 17.67
CA PHE A 12 3.16 7.29 16.38
C PHE A 12 2.09 6.91 15.35
N PRO A 13 1.93 7.66 14.24
CA PRO A 13 0.71 7.61 13.43
C PRO A 13 0.44 6.21 12.86
N HIS A 14 1.45 5.54 12.31
CA HIS A 14 1.28 4.25 11.64
C HIS A 14 1.54 3.04 12.53
N GLN A 15 2.36 3.16 13.58
CA GLN A 15 2.61 2.06 14.51
C GLN A 15 1.47 1.90 15.53
N TYR A 16 0.93 3.02 16.01
CA TYR A 16 -0.06 3.02 17.07
C TYR A 16 -1.42 2.49 16.61
N LEU A 17 -1.79 2.80 15.37
CA LEU A 17 -3.00 2.30 14.75
C LEU A 17 -2.68 0.91 14.20
N TYR A 18 -3.04 -0.12 14.98
CA TYR A 18 -2.79 -1.50 14.60
C TYR A 18 -3.63 -1.89 13.39
N PRO A 19 -3.14 -2.82 12.55
CA PRO A 19 -3.82 -3.15 11.30
C PRO A 19 -5.19 -3.73 11.61
N LEU A 20 -6.23 -3.08 11.11
CA LEU A 20 -7.61 -3.53 11.17
C LEU A 20 -8.20 -3.56 9.75
N ASP A 21 -9.38 -4.13 9.62
CA ASP A 21 -10.14 -4.10 8.36
C ASP A 21 -11.02 -2.83 8.24
N PHE A 22 -11.11 -2.07 9.33
CA PHE A 22 -11.84 -0.80 9.45
C PHE A 22 -10.95 0.24 10.13
N ALA A 23 -11.05 1.48 9.70
CA ALA A 23 -10.33 2.63 10.25
C ALA A 23 -11.25 3.51 11.10
N ASP A 24 -12.16 2.93 11.90
CA ASP A 24 -13.04 3.71 12.78
C ASP A 24 -12.20 4.58 13.75
N ASN A 25 -12.57 5.85 13.89
CA ASN A 25 -11.93 6.72 14.87
C ASN A 25 -12.50 6.46 16.27
N PHE A 26 -11.72 5.78 17.12
CA PHE A 26 -12.14 5.43 18.49
C PHE A 26 -11.91 6.51 19.55
N GLY A 27 -11.45 7.70 19.16
CA GLY A 27 -11.04 8.74 20.11
C GLY A 27 -9.86 8.25 20.96
N TYR A 28 -8.70 8.14 20.32
CA TYR A 28 -7.48 7.55 20.90
C TYR A 28 -6.81 8.42 21.97
N ASN A 29 -7.15 9.71 22.05
CA ASN A 29 -6.71 10.59 23.11
C ASN A 29 -7.75 10.66 24.23
N TRP A 30 -7.31 10.74 25.49
CA TRP A 30 -8.21 10.88 26.64
C TRP A 30 -7.61 11.83 27.69
N ALA A 31 -8.50 12.46 28.46
CA ALA A 31 -8.16 13.26 29.64
C ALA A 31 -9.34 13.22 30.63
N GLY A 32 -9.07 12.97 31.90
CA GLY A 32 -10.09 12.88 32.94
C GLY A 32 -9.57 12.39 34.28
N ASP A 33 -10.44 12.43 35.29
CA ASP A 33 -10.18 11.85 36.61
C ASP A 33 -10.49 10.35 36.62
N GLU A 34 -9.71 9.58 37.40
CA GLU A 34 -9.98 8.16 37.71
C GLU A 34 -10.18 7.30 36.45
N TYR A 35 -9.37 7.53 35.41
CA TYR A 35 -9.53 6.87 34.12
C TYR A 35 -9.55 5.35 34.24
N LEU A 36 -10.71 4.76 33.96
CA LEU A 36 -11.02 3.32 34.06
C LEU A 36 -10.62 2.69 35.41
N ASP A 37 -10.64 3.46 36.50
CA ASP A 37 -10.15 3.05 37.83
C ASP A 37 -8.68 2.57 37.82
N MET A 38 -7.90 2.95 36.79
CA MET A 38 -6.50 2.54 36.61
C MET A 38 -5.49 3.50 37.25
N ILE A 39 -5.89 4.76 37.46
CA ILE A 39 -5.01 5.83 37.93
C ILE A 39 -5.80 6.71 38.92
N ASP A 40 -5.19 7.03 40.07
CA ASP A 40 -5.79 7.95 41.05
C ASP A 40 -5.66 9.41 40.56
N GLY A 41 -6.78 10.14 40.57
CA GLY A 41 -6.84 11.57 40.22
C GLY A 41 -6.81 11.86 38.72
N PHE A 42 -6.49 13.10 38.37
CA PHE A 42 -6.50 13.57 36.98
C PHE A 42 -5.32 13.04 36.19
N ALA A 43 -5.61 12.43 35.05
CA ALA A 43 -4.63 11.95 34.09
C ALA A 43 -5.08 12.21 32.65
N TRP A 44 -4.15 12.04 31.71
CA TRP A 44 -4.38 12.21 30.29
C TRP A 44 -3.35 11.37 29.52
N GLY A 45 -3.68 11.00 28.30
CA GLY A 45 -2.79 10.18 27.48
C GLY A 45 -3.45 9.66 26.21
N VAL A 46 -2.87 8.59 25.67
CA VAL A 46 -3.42 7.83 24.55
C VAL A 46 -3.97 6.48 25.02
N ARG A 47 -4.96 5.93 24.31
CA ARG A 47 -5.53 4.60 24.54
C ARG A 47 -5.96 3.94 23.21
N GLN A 48 -5.59 2.69 23.02
CA GLN A 48 -6.26 1.85 22.03
C GLN A 48 -7.64 1.46 22.60
N PRO A 49 -8.67 1.19 21.78
CA PRO A 49 -9.98 0.81 22.27
C PRO A 49 -9.89 -0.44 23.16
N PRO A 50 -10.34 -0.39 24.44
CA PRO A 50 -10.12 -1.49 25.40
C PRO A 50 -10.70 -2.84 24.97
N MET A 51 -11.76 -2.81 24.16
CA MET A 51 -12.42 -4.02 23.65
C MET A 51 -11.95 -4.41 22.25
N GLY A 52 -11.03 -3.64 21.65
CA GLY A 52 -10.68 -3.75 20.24
C GLY A 52 -11.90 -3.76 19.33
N ASP A 53 -11.80 -4.49 18.23
CA ASP A 53 -12.91 -4.81 17.32
C ASP A 53 -13.63 -6.13 17.70
N ARG A 54 -13.30 -6.71 18.86
CA ARG A 54 -13.78 -8.00 19.40
C ARG A 54 -13.51 -9.24 18.53
N ARG A 55 -12.71 -9.12 17.47
CA ARG A 55 -12.30 -10.25 16.64
C ARG A 55 -10.98 -10.80 17.17
N PHE A 56 -10.76 -12.11 17.07
CA PHE A 56 -9.50 -12.75 17.46
C PHE A 56 -8.68 -13.11 16.22
N VAL A 57 -7.87 -12.17 15.75
CA VAL A 57 -6.89 -12.41 14.66
C VAL A 57 -5.56 -11.81 15.12
N PRO A 58 -4.42 -12.40 14.73
CA PRO A 58 -3.11 -11.95 15.20
C PRO A 58 -2.63 -10.69 14.47
N TRP A 59 -3.38 -9.59 14.56
CA TRP A 59 -3.01 -8.30 13.97
C TRP A 59 -1.79 -7.66 14.63
N VAL A 60 -1.55 -8.01 15.90
CA VAL A 60 -0.35 -7.63 16.66
C VAL A 60 0.28 -8.90 17.21
N ASN A 61 1.54 -9.16 16.88
CA ASN A 61 2.25 -10.36 17.31
C ASN A 61 3.76 -10.07 17.43
N ALA A 62 4.35 -10.45 18.55
CA ALA A 62 5.77 -10.32 18.83
C ALA A 62 6.28 -11.58 19.54
N GLU A 63 7.58 -11.87 19.45
CA GLU A 63 8.16 -13.03 20.12
C GLU A 63 7.99 -12.95 21.65
N PRO A 64 7.66 -14.06 22.34
CA PRO A 64 7.53 -14.05 23.79
C PRO A 64 8.79 -13.53 24.50
N GLY A 65 8.60 -12.60 25.44
CA GLY A 65 9.70 -12.02 26.23
C GLY A 65 10.38 -10.81 25.58
N THR A 66 9.93 -10.36 24.41
CA THR A 66 10.44 -9.14 23.77
C THR A 66 9.84 -7.86 24.40
N GLU A 67 10.66 -6.81 24.52
CA GLU A 67 10.22 -5.49 24.94
C GLU A 67 9.31 -4.86 23.88
N GLN A 68 8.07 -4.55 24.24
CA GLN A 68 7.11 -3.88 23.36
C GLN A 68 7.23 -2.36 23.50
N LYS A 69 7.38 -1.66 22.39
CA LYS A 69 7.58 -0.20 22.36
C LYS A 69 6.37 0.48 21.73
N LEU A 70 5.53 1.08 22.57
CA LEU A 70 4.46 1.99 22.15
C LEU A 70 4.91 3.41 22.42
N GLY A 71 5.32 4.11 21.36
CA GLY A 71 5.83 5.47 21.46
C GLY A 71 4.74 6.53 21.47
N VAL A 72 4.99 7.60 22.22
CA VAL A 72 4.22 8.84 22.20
C VAL A 72 5.17 10.03 22.16
N LEU A 73 4.74 11.11 21.51
CA LEU A 73 5.46 12.37 21.42
C LEU A 73 4.73 13.43 22.24
N LEU A 74 5.50 14.22 22.99
CA LEU A 74 5.00 15.29 23.84
C LEU A 74 5.50 16.63 23.33
N PHE A 75 4.57 17.48 22.90
CA PHE A 75 4.84 18.80 22.33
C PHE A 75 4.53 19.88 23.35
N VAL A 76 5.55 20.30 24.10
CA VAL A 76 5.45 21.39 25.08
C VAL A 76 5.64 22.73 24.36
N SER A 77 4.68 23.65 24.51
CA SER A 77 4.73 24.93 23.83
C SER A 77 4.20 26.08 24.69
N LYS A 78 4.64 27.31 24.36
CA LYS A 78 4.03 28.55 24.88
C LYS A 78 2.80 28.98 24.07
N LEU A 79 2.54 28.30 22.94
CA LEU A 79 1.38 28.55 22.09
C LEU A 79 0.09 28.08 22.77
N SER A 80 -1.04 28.57 22.25
CA SER A 80 -2.36 28.05 22.62
C SER A 80 -2.46 26.56 22.26
N GLY A 81 -3.42 25.86 22.86
CA GLY A 81 -3.63 24.43 22.54
C GLY A 81 -3.96 24.19 21.07
N HIS A 82 -4.74 25.08 20.45
CA HIS A 82 -5.09 24.96 19.03
C HIS A 82 -3.89 25.22 18.12
N ASP A 83 -3.10 26.26 18.40
CA ASP A 83 -1.91 26.57 17.60
C ASP A 83 -0.84 25.48 17.73
N ASN A 84 -0.69 24.88 18.91
CA ASN A 84 0.23 23.76 19.11
C ASN A 84 -0.27 22.47 18.41
N LEU A 85 -1.58 22.25 18.30
CA LEU A 85 -2.13 21.16 17.48
C LEU A 85 -1.78 21.33 16.00
N GLU A 86 -1.81 22.55 15.46
CA GLU A 86 -1.40 22.80 14.08
C GLU A 86 0.10 22.50 13.86
N VAL A 87 0.95 22.71 14.86
CA VAL A 87 2.35 22.26 14.82
C VAL A 87 2.43 20.74 14.76
N VAL A 88 1.67 20.02 15.59
CA VAL A 88 1.68 18.54 15.58
C VAL A 88 1.19 17.98 14.26
N LYS A 89 0.10 18.51 13.70
CA LYS A 89 -0.42 18.07 12.39
C LYS A 89 0.59 18.22 11.26
N SER A 90 1.50 19.18 11.34
CA SER A 90 2.53 19.35 10.30
C SER A 90 3.46 18.14 10.17
N TYR A 91 3.61 17.32 11.22
CA TYR A 91 4.44 16.11 11.17
C TYR A 91 3.86 15.00 10.29
N THR A 92 2.54 14.91 10.14
CA THR A 92 1.86 14.03 9.16
C THR A 92 1.50 14.79 7.88
N ARG A 93 2.01 16.01 7.71
CA ARG A 93 1.65 16.95 6.63
C ARG A 93 0.13 17.20 6.57
N ASN A 94 -0.51 17.30 7.73
CA ASN A 94 -1.96 17.37 7.88
C ASN A 94 -2.67 16.16 7.25
N ASP A 95 -2.14 14.98 7.54
CA ASP A 95 -2.65 13.70 7.07
C ASP A 95 -2.75 13.65 5.53
N SER A 96 -1.68 14.10 4.86
CA SER A 96 -1.63 14.19 3.40
C SER A 96 -0.27 13.79 2.82
N PHE A 97 -0.31 13.32 1.57
CA PHE A 97 0.84 12.94 0.78
C PHE A 97 1.33 14.13 -0.04
N LYS A 98 2.59 14.49 0.13
CA LYS A 98 3.21 15.61 -0.57
C LYS A 98 3.40 15.26 -2.05
N ALA A 99 2.87 16.09 -2.96
CA ALA A 99 3.20 15.98 -4.38
C ALA A 99 4.70 16.11 -4.64
N LEU A 100 5.25 15.23 -5.49
CA LEU A 100 6.66 15.23 -5.88
C LEU A 100 6.79 15.42 -7.40
N PRO A 101 7.69 16.30 -7.89
CA PRO A 101 7.94 16.46 -9.32
C PRO A 101 8.34 15.13 -9.97
N GLY A 102 7.67 14.77 -11.08
CA GLY A 102 7.94 13.52 -11.80
C GLY A 102 7.33 12.27 -11.17
N TYR A 103 6.52 12.43 -10.12
CA TYR A 103 5.83 11.33 -9.46
C TYR A 103 4.32 11.54 -9.38
N LYS A 104 3.59 10.42 -9.31
CA LYS A 104 2.17 10.37 -8.95
C LYS A 104 1.93 9.31 -7.87
N THR A 105 1.04 9.60 -6.95
CA THR A 105 0.71 8.72 -5.83
C THR A 105 -0.34 7.70 -6.24
N LEU A 106 -0.08 6.42 -5.93
CA LEU A 106 -1.00 5.31 -6.09
C LEU A 106 -1.24 4.66 -4.73
N SER A 107 -2.50 4.46 -4.38
CA SER A 107 -2.87 3.57 -3.28
C SER A 107 -3.76 2.43 -3.78
N SER A 108 -3.71 1.27 -3.12
CA SER A 108 -4.35 0.05 -3.59
C SER A 108 -5.01 -0.73 -2.45
N HIS A 109 -5.99 -1.56 -2.84
CA HIS A 109 -6.66 -2.58 -2.03
C HIS A 109 -7.70 -1.99 -1.07
N TYR A 110 -8.88 -1.67 -1.63
CA TYR A 110 -10.02 -1.13 -0.89
C TYR A 110 -11.30 -1.88 -1.22
N HIS A 111 -11.91 -2.44 -0.19
CA HIS A 111 -13.18 -3.18 -0.24
C HIS A 111 -14.37 -2.25 0.07
N HIS A 112 -14.36 -1.01 -0.47
CA HIS A 112 -15.43 -0.04 -0.22
C HIS A 112 -16.79 -0.52 -0.77
N GLU A 113 -16.76 -1.38 -1.79
CA GLU A 113 -17.94 -1.99 -2.43
C GLU A 113 -18.89 -0.93 -2.99
N HIS A 114 -18.33 0.13 -3.58
CA HIS A 114 -19.08 1.26 -4.15
C HIS A 114 -20.08 0.78 -5.21
N SER A 115 -19.65 -0.13 -6.09
CA SER A 115 -20.44 -0.62 -7.22
C SER A 115 -21.65 -1.41 -6.73
N LEU A 116 -21.47 -2.21 -5.67
CA LEU A 116 -22.58 -2.94 -5.05
C LEU A 116 -23.53 -2.01 -4.30
N ASP A 117 -23.03 -1.00 -3.59
CA ASP A 117 -23.89 -0.01 -2.95
C ASP A 117 -24.69 0.77 -3.99
N PHE A 118 -24.08 1.20 -5.09
CA PHE A 118 -24.74 1.87 -6.20
C PHE A 118 -25.91 1.03 -6.76
N ILE A 119 -25.68 -0.24 -7.07
CA ILE A 119 -26.72 -1.17 -7.54
C ILE A 119 -27.86 -1.30 -6.50
N ASN A 120 -27.51 -1.42 -5.23
CA ASN A 120 -28.48 -1.55 -4.15
C ASN A 120 -29.32 -0.28 -3.97
N GLN A 121 -28.71 0.89 -4.06
CA GLN A 121 -29.40 2.17 -3.93
C GLN A 121 -30.29 2.47 -5.13
N GLN A 122 -29.85 2.16 -6.36
CA GLN A 122 -30.72 2.24 -7.54
C GLN A 122 -32.01 1.44 -7.35
N ARG A 123 -31.90 0.20 -6.86
CA ARG A 123 -33.05 -0.66 -6.57
C ARG A 123 -33.93 -0.10 -5.45
N ARG A 124 -33.33 0.38 -4.35
CA ARG A 124 -34.07 0.94 -3.21
C ARG A 124 -34.82 2.22 -3.56
N GLN A 125 -34.20 3.08 -4.37
CA GLN A 125 -34.76 4.36 -4.79
C GLN A 125 -35.61 4.26 -6.06
N ASN A 126 -35.67 3.06 -6.67
CA ASN A 126 -36.39 2.80 -7.93
C ASN A 126 -35.99 3.78 -9.06
N THR A 127 -34.68 3.95 -9.24
CA THR A 127 -34.07 4.83 -10.26
C THR A 127 -33.14 4.04 -11.17
N SER A 128 -32.99 4.50 -12.41
CA SER A 128 -31.96 4.03 -13.35
C SER A 128 -30.79 5.01 -13.50
N GLY A 129 -30.88 6.17 -12.84
CA GLY A 129 -29.81 7.18 -12.81
C GLY A 129 -28.86 6.98 -11.63
N ILE A 130 -28.03 7.99 -11.38
CA ILE A 130 -27.21 8.05 -10.17
C ILE A 130 -28.15 8.13 -8.95
N PRO A 131 -28.04 7.23 -7.97
CA PRO A 131 -28.82 7.31 -6.73
C PRO A 131 -28.51 8.58 -5.94
N GLU A 132 -29.52 9.11 -5.27
CA GLU A 132 -29.38 10.20 -4.31
C GLU A 132 -28.38 9.80 -3.22
N GLY A 133 -27.35 10.62 -3.02
CA GLY A 133 -26.28 10.43 -2.05
C GLY A 133 -25.00 9.81 -2.63
N LEU A 134 -24.98 9.41 -3.91
CA LEU A 134 -23.82 8.83 -4.59
C LEU A 134 -23.29 9.69 -5.76
N GLU A 135 -23.82 10.91 -5.92
CA GLU A 135 -23.35 11.85 -6.93
C GLU A 135 -21.88 12.22 -6.73
N ASP A 136 -21.47 12.38 -5.48
CA ASP A 136 -20.13 12.82 -5.09
C ASP A 136 -19.69 12.11 -3.79
N PRO A 137 -19.31 10.81 -3.90
CA PRO A 137 -19.07 9.94 -2.76
C PRO A 137 -17.92 10.42 -1.87
N ASP A 138 -18.11 10.34 -0.55
CA ASP A 138 -17.17 10.85 0.46
C ASP A 138 -15.76 10.24 0.35
N PHE A 139 -15.64 8.95 -0.01
CA PHE A 139 -14.34 8.31 -0.13
C PHE A 139 -13.46 8.95 -1.22
N VAL A 140 -14.05 9.42 -2.32
CA VAL A 140 -13.32 10.10 -3.40
C VAL A 140 -12.76 11.43 -2.90
N LYS A 141 -13.58 12.22 -2.18
CA LYS A 141 -13.14 13.47 -1.56
C LYS A 141 -12.03 13.26 -0.55
N PHE A 142 -12.15 12.20 0.26
CA PHE A 142 -11.15 11.85 1.25
C PHE A 142 -9.81 11.58 0.55
N PHE A 143 -9.76 10.71 -0.47
CA PHE A 143 -8.51 10.43 -1.18
C PHE A 143 -7.89 11.66 -1.83
N LYS A 144 -8.71 12.51 -2.50
CA LYS A 144 -8.25 13.77 -3.08
C LYS A 144 -7.65 14.71 -2.04
N ARG A 145 -8.29 14.84 -0.87
CA ARG A 145 -7.80 15.67 0.25
C ARG A 145 -6.48 15.15 0.83
N MET A 146 -6.31 13.83 0.90
CA MET A 146 -5.05 13.21 1.31
C MET A 146 -3.95 13.33 0.26
N GLY A 147 -4.20 13.84 -0.95
CA GLY A 147 -3.19 13.93 -2.00
C GLY A 147 -2.87 12.57 -2.66
N VAL A 148 -3.85 11.65 -2.70
CA VAL A 148 -3.75 10.42 -3.48
C VAL A 148 -4.27 10.68 -4.89
N ASP A 149 -3.37 10.64 -5.89
CA ASP A 149 -3.68 10.90 -7.30
C ASP A 149 -4.47 9.75 -7.93
N MET A 150 -4.15 8.51 -7.56
CA MET A 150 -4.71 7.30 -8.18
C MET A 150 -5.07 6.26 -7.12
N VAL A 151 -6.25 5.65 -7.22
CA VAL A 151 -6.74 4.65 -6.25
C VAL A 151 -7.18 3.39 -6.97
N HIS A 152 -6.56 2.26 -6.63
CA HIS A 152 -6.93 0.93 -7.11
C HIS A 152 -7.83 0.22 -6.11
N MET A 153 -9.08 -0.01 -6.51
CA MET A 153 -10.09 -0.65 -5.66
C MET A 153 -9.99 -2.17 -5.73
N ALA A 154 -10.65 -2.86 -4.79
CA ALA A 154 -10.77 -4.31 -4.76
C ALA A 154 -12.26 -4.66 -4.54
N GLU A 155 -13.10 -4.35 -5.52
CA GLU A 155 -14.54 -4.55 -5.41
C GLU A 155 -14.90 -6.05 -5.47
N PHE A 156 -16.11 -6.38 -5.01
CA PHE A 156 -16.73 -7.70 -5.07
C PHE A 156 -16.04 -8.79 -4.24
N HIS A 157 -15.41 -8.43 -3.12
CA HIS A 157 -14.78 -9.37 -2.20
C HIS A 157 -15.82 -10.08 -1.31
N ASN A 158 -16.57 -10.99 -1.93
CA ASN A 158 -17.54 -11.82 -1.25
C ASN A 158 -17.56 -13.24 -1.87
N SER A 159 -18.00 -14.22 -1.08
CA SER A 159 -17.98 -15.64 -1.46
C SER A 159 -18.95 -15.99 -2.60
N ARG A 160 -19.86 -15.09 -2.96
CA ARG A 160 -20.83 -15.31 -4.03
C ARG A 160 -20.22 -15.01 -5.40
N THR A 161 -19.32 -14.03 -5.51
CA THR A 161 -18.77 -13.56 -6.80
C THR A 161 -18.29 -14.68 -7.73
N PRO A 162 -17.51 -15.69 -7.28
CA PRO A 162 -17.06 -16.78 -8.15
C PRO A 162 -18.19 -17.65 -8.71
N ASN A 163 -19.37 -17.63 -8.08
CA ASN A 163 -20.52 -18.48 -8.41
C ASN A 163 -21.64 -17.72 -9.13
N LEU A 164 -21.45 -16.43 -9.43
CA LEU A 164 -22.43 -15.65 -10.18
C LEU A 164 -22.55 -16.14 -11.63
N ASP A 165 -23.75 -16.06 -12.18
CA ASP A 165 -23.91 -16.25 -13.62
C ASP A 165 -23.22 -15.12 -14.40
N THR A 166 -22.85 -15.41 -15.64
CA THR A 166 -22.11 -14.46 -16.47
C THR A 166 -22.87 -13.15 -16.67
N ALA A 167 -24.19 -13.16 -16.84
CA ALA A 167 -24.95 -11.94 -17.09
C ALA A 167 -25.02 -11.05 -15.85
N GLU A 168 -25.23 -11.63 -14.67
CA GLU A 168 -25.19 -10.90 -13.41
C GLU A 168 -23.79 -10.33 -13.13
N ARG A 169 -22.73 -11.10 -13.37
CA ARG A 169 -21.36 -10.63 -13.18
C ARG A 169 -21.00 -9.48 -14.11
N LEU A 170 -21.38 -9.58 -15.38
CA LEU A 170 -21.12 -8.52 -16.35
C LEU A 170 -21.90 -7.23 -16.03
N ALA A 171 -23.13 -7.32 -15.53
CA ALA A 171 -23.87 -6.16 -15.07
C ALA A 171 -23.19 -5.45 -13.89
N GLN A 172 -22.54 -6.18 -12.99
CA GLN A 172 -21.75 -5.58 -11.90
C GLN A 172 -20.50 -4.89 -12.41
N LEU A 173 -19.78 -5.50 -13.35
CA LEU A 173 -18.59 -4.93 -13.98
C LEU A 173 -18.91 -3.65 -14.75
N ASP A 174 -20.03 -3.62 -15.47
CA ASP A 174 -20.48 -2.43 -16.22
C ASP A 174 -20.75 -1.24 -15.28
N VAL A 175 -21.37 -1.48 -14.12
CA VAL A 175 -21.53 -0.45 -13.10
C VAL A 175 -20.18 0.02 -12.57
N MET A 176 -19.28 -0.89 -12.20
CA MET A 176 -17.94 -0.53 -11.71
C MET A 176 -17.19 0.32 -12.74
N HIS A 177 -17.12 -0.11 -13.99
CA HIS A 177 -16.43 0.62 -15.05
C HIS A 177 -17.06 1.99 -15.31
N SER A 178 -18.39 2.08 -15.35
CA SER A 178 -19.10 3.34 -15.60
C SER A 178 -18.95 4.32 -14.44
N GLU A 179 -19.07 3.85 -13.19
CA GLU A 179 -18.91 4.67 -12.01
C GLU A 179 -17.47 5.15 -11.84
N PHE A 180 -16.50 4.30 -12.12
CA PHE A 180 -15.10 4.67 -11.96
C PHE A 180 -14.66 5.64 -13.07
N ALA A 181 -15.21 5.50 -14.28
CA ALA A 181 -15.07 6.52 -15.32
C ALA A 181 -15.67 7.87 -14.87
N ARG A 182 -16.86 7.85 -14.28
CA ARG A 182 -17.57 9.06 -13.84
C ARG A 182 -16.87 9.78 -12.69
N LEU A 183 -16.28 9.02 -11.77
CA LEU A 183 -15.62 9.54 -10.57
C LEU A 183 -14.14 9.91 -10.80
N SER A 184 -13.59 9.56 -11.97
CA SER A 184 -12.27 9.99 -12.40
C SER A 184 -12.34 11.34 -13.13
N ASP A 185 -11.30 12.14 -13.01
CA ASP A 185 -11.13 13.41 -13.71
C ASP A 185 -9.64 13.68 -14.01
N ASP A 186 -9.30 14.89 -14.48
CA ASP A 186 -7.93 15.25 -14.84
C ASP A 186 -6.96 15.24 -13.64
N ASP A 187 -7.47 15.30 -12.40
CA ASP A 187 -6.70 15.38 -11.16
C ASP A 187 -6.80 14.10 -10.30
N PHE A 188 -7.60 13.10 -10.71
CA PHE A 188 -7.81 11.87 -9.95
C PHE A 188 -8.25 10.69 -10.82
N LEU A 189 -7.65 9.53 -10.60
CA LEU A 189 -8.02 8.29 -11.30
C LEU A 189 -8.48 7.20 -10.32
N LEU A 190 -9.70 6.71 -10.51
CA LEU A 190 -10.21 5.52 -9.84
C LEU A 190 -10.05 4.29 -10.73
N ILE A 191 -9.23 3.34 -10.30
CA ILE A 191 -8.82 2.16 -11.06
C ILE A 191 -9.66 0.95 -10.62
N PRO A 192 -10.41 0.30 -11.55
CA PRO A 192 -11.15 -0.91 -11.26
C PRO A 192 -10.24 -2.07 -10.90
N GLY A 193 -10.66 -2.86 -9.91
CA GLY A 193 -9.92 -4.02 -9.44
C GLY A 193 -10.77 -4.91 -8.54
N GLU A 194 -10.27 -6.11 -8.30
CA GLU A 194 -10.92 -7.14 -7.48
C GLU A 194 -9.85 -7.87 -6.66
N GLU A 195 -10.23 -8.46 -5.53
CA GLU A 195 -9.39 -9.41 -4.79
C GLU A 195 -10.03 -10.82 -4.82
N PRO A 196 -9.72 -11.66 -5.82
CA PRO A 196 -10.24 -13.03 -5.87
C PRO A 196 -9.56 -13.97 -4.88
N ASN A 197 -10.35 -14.91 -4.36
CA ASN A 197 -9.90 -15.98 -3.46
C ASN A 197 -9.84 -17.35 -4.16
N VAL A 198 -9.66 -17.35 -5.48
CA VAL A 198 -9.71 -18.53 -6.36
C VAL A 198 -8.51 -18.58 -7.30
N HIS A 199 -8.28 -19.72 -7.94
CA HIS A 199 -7.26 -20.00 -8.97
C HIS A 199 -5.78 -20.03 -8.52
N PHE A 200 -5.29 -19.11 -7.68
CA PHE A 200 -3.87 -19.08 -7.26
C PHE A 200 -3.60 -19.68 -5.87
N GLY A 201 -4.65 -20.02 -5.10
CA GLY A 201 -4.52 -20.63 -3.78
C GLY A 201 -4.20 -19.67 -2.64
N SER A 202 -3.92 -18.40 -2.95
CA SER A 202 -3.85 -17.27 -2.02
C SER A 202 -4.96 -16.25 -2.34
N HIS A 203 -5.06 -15.20 -1.53
CA HIS A 203 -5.68 -13.97 -2.00
C HIS A 203 -4.71 -13.26 -2.96
N TRP A 204 -5.26 -12.60 -3.97
CA TRP A 204 -4.47 -11.86 -4.96
C TRP A 204 -5.31 -10.73 -5.55
N LEU A 205 -4.64 -9.72 -6.09
CA LEU A 205 -5.28 -8.66 -6.86
C LEU A 205 -4.73 -8.65 -8.29
N SER A 206 -5.46 -8.05 -9.20
CA SER A 206 -4.98 -7.72 -10.54
C SER A 206 -5.26 -6.29 -10.94
N MET A 207 -4.35 -5.71 -11.70
CA MET A 207 -4.51 -4.42 -12.34
C MET A 207 -4.37 -4.59 -13.86
N PHE A 208 -5.49 -4.43 -14.56
CA PHE A 208 -5.52 -4.30 -16.02
C PHE A 208 -5.15 -2.88 -16.41
N PRO A 209 -4.65 -2.59 -17.63
CA PRO A 209 -4.31 -1.23 -18.05
C PRO A 209 -5.52 -0.40 -18.53
N LYS A 210 -6.72 -0.97 -18.48
CA LYS A 210 -8.00 -0.40 -18.93
C LYS A 210 -9.16 -1.26 -18.36
N PRO A 211 -10.43 -0.85 -18.49
CA PRO A 211 -11.55 -1.71 -18.17
C PRO A 211 -11.51 -3.02 -18.98
N VAL A 212 -11.61 -4.16 -18.29
CA VAL A 212 -11.62 -5.51 -18.89
C VAL A 212 -12.78 -6.29 -18.31
N ASN A 213 -13.59 -6.90 -19.18
CA ASN A 213 -14.69 -7.76 -18.74
C ASN A 213 -14.18 -9.20 -18.59
N TRP A 214 -14.29 -9.73 -17.37
CA TRP A 214 -13.83 -11.07 -17.05
C TRP A 214 -14.67 -11.69 -15.94
N VAL A 215 -14.83 -13.00 -15.94
CA VAL A 215 -15.63 -13.71 -14.94
C VAL A 215 -14.87 -14.91 -14.39
N LEU A 216 -14.98 -15.12 -13.08
CA LEU A 216 -14.22 -16.09 -12.27
C LEU A 216 -14.67 -17.55 -12.42
N ASN A 217 -15.53 -17.84 -13.39
CA ASN A 217 -15.96 -19.19 -13.70
C ASN A 217 -15.93 -19.45 -15.20
N ARG A 218 -15.62 -20.71 -15.51
CA ARG A 218 -15.58 -21.22 -16.88
C ARG A 218 -16.11 -22.64 -16.87
N ASN A 219 -17.24 -22.85 -17.54
CA ASN A 219 -17.74 -24.21 -17.76
C ASN A 219 -16.82 -24.97 -18.74
N ASN A 220 -16.79 -26.32 -18.66
CA ASN A 220 -15.85 -27.14 -19.43
C ASN A 220 -15.88 -26.87 -20.96
N ASP A 221 -17.05 -26.54 -21.50
CA ASP A 221 -17.24 -26.27 -22.94
C ASP A 221 -17.22 -24.77 -23.30
N GLN A 222 -17.03 -23.89 -22.31
CA GLN A 222 -17.05 -22.45 -22.51
C GLN A 222 -15.70 -21.97 -23.06
N ALA A 223 -15.76 -21.11 -24.07
CA ALA A 223 -14.58 -20.49 -24.64
C ALA A 223 -13.88 -19.61 -23.60
N PHE A 224 -12.54 -19.60 -23.61
CA PHE A 224 -11.73 -18.73 -22.75
C PHE A 224 -12.03 -17.24 -22.98
N LYS A 225 -12.26 -16.85 -24.23
CA LYS A 225 -12.62 -15.49 -24.65
C LYS A 225 -13.82 -15.55 -25.58
N GLN A 226 -14.83 -14.72 -25.33
CA GLN A 226 -16.06 -14.66 -26.12
C GLN A 226 -16.47 -13.20 -26.37
N GLN A 227 -17.09 -12.91 -27.51
CA GLN A 227 -17.80 -11.65 -27.72
C GLN A 227 -19.22 -11.76 -27.15
N MET A 228 -19.61 -10.80 -26.33
CA MET A 228 -20.94 -10.72 -25.72
C MET A 228 -21.59 -9.40 -26.06
N ASP A 229 -22.85 -9.46 -26.52
CA ASP A 229 -23.62 -8.28 -26.89
C ASP A 229 -23.70 -7.30 -25.72
N GLY A 230 -23.35 -6.04 -25.97
CA GLY A 230 -23.32 -4.97 -24.96
C GLY A 230 -22.03 -4.89 -24.12
N TYR A 231 -21.23 -5.95 -24.03
CA TYR A 231 -20.03 -6.00 -23.18
C TYR A 231 -18.71 -6.16 -23.97
N GLY A 232 -18.79 -6.49 -25.26
CA GLY A 232 -17.62 -6.74 -26.08
C GLY A 232 -16.89 -8.02 -25.66
N SER A 233 -15.56 -7.96 -25.56
CA SER A 233 -14.74 -9.13 -25.23
C SER A 233 -14.86 -9.47 -23.75
N VAL A 234 -15.23 -10.72 -23.45
CA VAL A 234 -15.33 -11.26 -22.09
C VAL A 234 -14.40 -12.45 -21.93
N TYR A 235 -13.59 -12.45 -20.87
CA TYR A 235 -12.76 -13.59 -20.48
C TYR A 235 -13.47 -14.47 -19.45
N HIS A 236 -13.46 -15.77 -19.66
CA HIS A 236 -13.92 -16.78 -18.72
C HIS A 236 -12.71 -17.52 -18.17
N VAL A 237 -12.45 -17.37 -16.87
CA VAL A 237 -11.26 -17.95 -16.23
C VAL A 237 -11.66 -19.04 -15.25
N GLY A 238 -11.06 -20.22 -15.38
CA GLY A 238 -11.34 -21.38 -14.51
C GLY A 238 -10.11 -21.93 -13.79
N SER A 239 -8.92 -21.46 -14.14
CA SER A 239 -7.64 -22.00 -13.68
C SER A 239 -6.57 -20.92 -13.60
N SER A 240 -5.47 -21.20 -12.87
CA SER A 240 -4.30 -20.31 -12.84
C SER A 240 -3.68 -20.08 -14.22
N ALA A 241 -3.79 -21.06 -15.13
CA ALA A 241 -3.34 -20.94 -16.51
C ALA A 241 -4.21 -19.97 -17.32
N ASP A 242 -5.54 -20.00 -17.12
CA ASP A 242 -6.44 -19.03 -17.76
C ASP A 242 -6.17 -17.60 -17.26
N ILE A 243 -5.93 -17.43 -15.95
CA ILE A 243 -5.56 -16.11 -15.40
C ILE A 243 -4.28 -15.62 -16.06
N LEU A 244 -3.21 -16.43 -16.09
CA LEU A 244 -1.96 -16.03 -16.74
C LEU A 244 -2.18 -15.66 -18.22
N ALA A 245 -2.92 -16.46 -18.98
CA ALA A 245 -3.20 -16.18 -20.39
C ALA A 245 -3.98 -14.86 -20.57
N MET A 246 -4.88 -14.54 -19.65
CA MET A 246 -5.62 -13.27 -19.66
C MET A 246 -4.70 -12.09 -19.32
N LEU A 247 -3.85 -12.23 -18.30
CA LEU A 247 -2.88 -11.19 -17.92
C LEU A 247 -1.91 -10.90 -19.07
N GLU A 248 -1.44 -11.93 -19.77
CA GLU A 248 -0.60 -11.79 -20.97
C GLU A 248 -1.35 -11.11 -22.12
N ALA A 249 -2.60 -11.52 -22.38
CA ALA A 249 -3.41 -10.97 -23.47
C ALA A 249 -3.75 -9.49 -23.28
N GLU A 250 -3.95 -9.05 -22.04
CA GLU A 250 -4.31 -7.66 -21.71
C GLU A 250 -3.13 -6.84 -21.17
N SER A 251 -1.91 -7.38 -21.15
CA SER A 251 -0.73 -6.73 -20.55
C SER A 251 -0.93 -6.27 -19.10
N ALA A 252 -1.68 -7.05 -18.33
CA ALA A 252 -2.04 -6.75 -16.95
C ALA A 252 -1.03 -7.30 -15.94
N LEU A 253 -1.16 -6.89 -14.68
CA LEU A 253 -0.39 -7.41 -13.55
C LEU A 253 -1.29 -8.12 -12.54
N ALA A 254 -0.72 -9.08 -11.82
CA ALA A 254 -1.29 -9.65 -10.60
C ALA A 254 -0.24 -9.73 -9.48
N TRP A 255 -0.68 -9.74 -8.22
CA TRP A 255 0.21 -9.91 -7.06
C TRP A 255 -0.50 -10.59 -5.90
N THR A 256 0.28 -11.16 -4.99
CA THR A 256 -0.23 -11.71 -3.73
C THR A 256 -0.72 -10.59 -2.81
N ALA A 257 -1.99 -10.67 -2.39
CA ALA A 257 -2.52 -9.78 -1.36
C ALA A 257 -1.97 -10.18 0.01
N HIS A 258 -1.63 -9.20 0.85
CA HIS A 258 -1.18 -9.34 2.23
C HIS A 258 -0.35 -10.62 2.49
N PRO A 259 0.80 -10.84 1.79
CA PRO A 259 1.52 -12.09 1.62
C PRO A 259 1.46 -13.09 2.78
N ARG A 260 2.45 -13.32 3.62
CA ARG A 260 2.50 -14.49 4.53
C ARG A 260 1.53 -14.45 5.74
N VAL A 261 0.29 -13.97 5.59
CA VAL A 261 -0.77 -13.89 6.63
C VAL A 261 -2.17 -13.98 5.99
N LYS A 262 -3.23 -14.05 6.81
CA LYS A 262 -4.63 -14.16 6.37
C LYS A 262 -4.80 -15.30 5.35
N GLY A 263 -5.63 -15.10 4.31
CA GLY A 263 -5.85 -16.08 3.23
C GLY A 263 -4.64 -16.30 2.32
N SER A 264 -3.53 -15.60 2.53
CA SER A 264 -2.27 -15.77 1.81
C SER A 264 -1.18 -16.43 2.66
N THR A 265 -1.52 -16.99 3.83
CA THR A 265 -0.58 -17.74 4.68
C THR A 265 0.13 -18.85 3.88
N GLY A 266 1.46 -18.86 3.90
CA GLY A 266 2.30 -19.79 3.13
C GLY A 266 2.52 -19.42 1.67
N TYR A 267 2.03 -18.26 1.23
CA TYR A 267 2.20 -17.74 -0.12
C TYR A 267 2.93 -16.38 -0.10
N PRO A 268 3.74 -16.06 -1.13
CA PRO A 268 3.91 -16.78 -2.40
C PRO A 268 4.83 -18.01 -2.37
N ASP A 269 5.45 -18.33 -1.23
CA ASP A 269 6.46 -19.39 -1.08
C ASP A 269 6.05 -20.74 -1.71
N ASN A 270 4.81 -21.18 -1.48
CA ASN A 270 4.31 -22.46 -1.99
C ASN A 270 4.08 -22.51 -3.50
N TYR A 271 3.87 -21.37 -4.16
CA TYR A 271 3.68 -21.30 -5.62
C TYR A 271 4.79 -20.60 -6.37
N ARG A 272 5.91 -20.27 -5.72
CA ARG A 272 7.05 -19.57 -6.35
C ARG A 272 7.61 -20.29 -7.60
N GLN A 273 7.33 -21.58 -7.76
CA GLN A 273 7.76 -22.38 -8.91
C GLN A 273 6.72 -22.46 -10.04
N GLN A 274 5.50 -21.97 -9.82
CA GLN A 274 4.41 -22.01 -10.79
C GLN A 274 4.65 -21.04 -11.96
N ALA A 275 4.08 -21.36 -13.12
CA ALA A 275 4.26 -20.57 -14.33
C ALA A 275 3.80 -19.12 -14.17
N PHE A 276 2.65 -18.89 -13.53
CA PHE A 276 2.14 -17.55 -13.30
C PHE A 276 3.10 -16.73 -12.43
N PHE A 277 3.63 -17.30 -11.34
CA PHE A 277 4.58 -16.56 -10.49
C PHE A 277 5.86 -16.21 -11.25
N LYS A 278 6.37 -17.10 -12.10
CA LYS A 278 7.59 -16.83 -12.90
C LYS A 278 7.38 -15.81 -14.01
N SER A 279 6.13 -15.58 -14.43
CA SER A 279 5.81 -14.59 -15.47
C SER A 279 6.12 -13.16 -15.00
N ASP A 280 6.46 -12.29 -15.94
CA ASP A 280 6.58 -10.83 -15.72
C ASP A 280 5.21 -10.18 -15.41
N ARG A 281 4.11 -10.88 -15.69
CA ARG A 281 2.75 -10.47 -15.33
C ARG A 281 2.39 -10.68 -13.88
N PHE A 282 3.23 -11.39 -13.11
CA PHE A 282 3.04 -11.50 -11.67
C PHE A 282 4.06 -10.59 -10.97
N LEU A 283 3.58 -9.46 -10.45
CA LEU A 283 4.41 -8.41 -9.90
C LEU A 283 5.18 -8.87 -8.66
N GLY A 284 4.56 -9.67 -7.79
CA GLY A 284 5.15 -10.10 -6.52
C GLY A 284 4.10 -10.14 -5.43
N GLY A 285 4.14 -9.17 -4.51
CA GLY A 285 3.20 -9.07 -3.40
C GLY A 285 2.96 -7.63 -3.00
N ALA A 286 2.38 -7.44 -1.81
CA ALA A 286 2.06 -6.11 -1.31
C ALA A 286 2.41 -5.90 0.16
N TRP A 287 2.81 -4.67 0.49
CA TRP A 287 3.21 -4.21 1.81
C TRP A 287 2.03 -3.58 2.55
N LYS A 288 1.68 -4.22 3.65
CA LYS A 288 0.83 -3.70 4.71
C LYS A 288 1.55 -4.00 6.01
N ALA A 289 1.52 -3.08 6.97
CA ALA A 289 2.13 -3.24 8.30
C ALA A 289 1.36 -4.27 9.16
N MET A 290 1.27 -5.52 8.68
CA MET A 290 0.48 -6.60 9.24
C MET A 290 1.21 -7.94 9.17
N PRO A 291 1.37 -8.67 10.30
CA PRO A 291 1.05 -8.22 11.66
C PRO A 291 1.98 -7.08 12.10
N ALA A 292 1.49 -6.23 13.01
CA ALA A 292 2.34 -5.28 13.73
C ALA A 292 3.16 -6.01 14.80
N ASP A 293 4.40 -5.60 14.98
CA ASP A 293 5.32 -6.13 15.99
C ASP A 293 6.00 -4.93 16.68
N TYR A 294 5.56 -4.59 17.90
CA TYR A 294 6.06 -3.41 18.62
C TYR A 294 7.47 -3.62 19.21
N SER A 295 8.03 -4.83 19.12
CA SER A 295 9.43 -5.05 19.52
C SER A 295 10.43 -4.59 18.46
N ARG A 296 9.96 -4.44 17.21
CA ARG A 296 10.79 -4.03 16.08
C ARG A 296 10.85 -2.51 15.94
N ASP A 297 11.94 -2.05 15.33
CA ASP A 297 12.17 -0.66 14.97
C ASP A 297 11.68 -0.31 13.55
N THR A 298 10.91 -1.21 12.93
CA THR A 298 10.38 -1.12 11.57
C THR A 298 8.93 -1.63 11.49
N LEU A 299 8.21 -1.25 10.42
CA LEU A 299 6.87 -1.74 10.10
C LEU A 299 6.90 -2.78 8.98
N GLY A 300 5.96 -3.73 8.99
CA GLY A 300 5.74 -4.64 7.86
C GLY A 300 6.92 -5.55 7.50
N TRP A 301 7.79 -5.86 8.46
CA TRP A 301 8.99 -6.70 8.30
C TRP A 301 8.75 -7.99 7.50
N ARG A 302 7.59 -8.63 7.70
CA ARG A 302 7.19 -9.87 7.00
C ARG A 302 7.22 -9.73 5.48
N VAL A 303 6.86 -8.56 4.96
CA VAL A 303 6.85 -8.29 3.52
C VAL A 303 8.22 -7.83 3.02
N LEU A 304 8.96 -7.06 3.83
CA LEU A 304 10.32 -6.64 3.47
C LEU A 304 11.26 -7.85 3.37
N ASP A 305 11.15 -8.79 4.29
CA ASP A 305 11.87 -10.07 4.21
C ASP A 305 11.41 -10.90 3.00
N LEU A 306 10.12 -10.82 2.63
CA LEU A 306 9.62 -11.47 1.41
C LEU A 306 10.17 -10.81 0.13
N GLU A 307 10.32 -9.48 0.09
CA GLU A 307 10.92 -8.78 -1.04
C GLU A 307 12.35 -9.29 -1.29
N ASP A 308 13.13 -9.40 -0.21
CA ASP A 308 14.49 -9.94 -0.24
C ASP A 308 14.52 -11.40 -0.69
N ASP A 309 13.63 -12.23 -0.14
CA ASP A 309 13.50 -13.63 -0.51
C ASP A 309 13.18 -13.78 -2.01
N MET A 310 12.20 -13.03 -2.51
CA MET A 310 11.79 -13.08 -3.92
C MET A 310 12.92 -12.64 -4.85
N ALA A 311 13.67 -11.60 -4.46
CA ALA A 311 14.84 -11.14 -5.20
C ALA A 311 15.93 -12.23 -5.23
N ASN A 312 16.17 -12.94 -4.12
CA ASN A 312 17.09 -14.08 -4.07
C ASN A 312 16.56 -15.33 -4.81
N TRP A 313 15.24 -15.51 -4.96
CA TRP A 313 14.69 -16.58 -5.79
C TRP A 313 14.97 -16.38 -7.30
N GLY A 314 15.50 -15.22 -7.70
CA GLY A 314 15.96 -14.94 -9.05
C GLY A 314 14.88 -14.46 -10.01
N ASN A 315 13.66 -14.23 -9.53
CA ASN A 315 12.61 -13.59 -10.32
C ASN A 315 12.55 -12.12 -9.96
N ARG A 316 12.48 -11.24 -10.96
CA ARG A 316 12.31 -9.79 -10.72
C ARG A 316 10.90 -9.53 -10.24
N LYS A 317 10.74 -9.41 -8.93
CA LYS A 317 9.47 -9.16 -8.24
C LYS A 317 9.60 -7.90 -7.39
N TYR A 318 8.46 -7.28 -7.17
CA TYR A 318 8.32 -6.00 -6.50
C TYR A 318 7.21 -6.08 -5.46
N ILE A 319 7.26 -5.14 -4.52
CA ILE A 319 6.29 -4.99 -3.45
C ILE A 319 5.71 -3.58 -3.52
N LEU A 320 4.39 -3.49 -3.77
CA LEU A 320 3.65 -2.23 -3.68
C LEU A 320 3.01 -2.06 -2.30
N GLY A 321 2.84 -0.83 -1.81
CA GLY A 321 2.04 -0.53 -0.62
C GLY A 321 0.55 -0.73 -0.88
N GLU A 322 -0.13 -1.40 0.06
CA GLU A 322 -1.58 -1.61 0.05
C GLU A 322 -2.19 -1.37 1.43
N VAL A 323 -3.53 -1.25 1.51
CA VAL A 323 -4.22 -0.87 2.75
C VAL A 323 -5.20 -1.94 3.25
N ASP A 324 -5.99 -2.58 2.39
CA ASP A 324 -6.93 -3.66 2.73
C ASP A 324 -7.95 -3.23 3.82
N ILE A 325 -8.81 -2.26 3.46
CA ILE A 325 -9.87 -1.68 4.30
C ILE A 325 -11.24 -1.73 3.59
N PHE A 326 -12.30 -1.95 4.36
CA PHE A 326 -13.66 -2.18 3.85
C PHE A 326 -14.56 -0.95 3.79
N LYS A 327 -14.30 0.10 4.55
CA LYS A 327 -15.15 1.30 4.56
C LYS A 327 -14.32 2.55 4.76
N ILE A 328 -14.74 3.62 4.10
CA ILE A 328 -14.08 4.91 4.12
C ILE A 328 -15.16 5.98 4.29
N TYR A 329 -15.14 6.67 5.41
CA TYR A 329 -16.02 7.79 5.69
C TYR A 329 -15.19 8.97 6.21
N GLU A 330 -15.73 10.18 6.14
CA GLU A 330 -15.03 11.41 6.53
C GLU A 330 -14.56 11.42 8.00
N ASP A 331 -15.21 10.66 8.89
CA ASP A 331 -14.86 10.56 10.31
C ASP A 331 -13.89 9.41 10.65
N TYR A 332 -13.39 8.68 9.64
CA TYR A 332 -12.44 7.58 9.82
C TYR A 332 -10.99 8.06 9.93
N GLU A 333 -10.20 7.31 10.68
CA GLU A 333 -8.75 7.51 10.87
C GLU A 333 -7.96 6.78 9.76
N LEU A 334 -8.25 7.14 8.50
CA LEU A 334 -7.70 6.42 7.35
C LEU A 334 -6.18 6.61 7.22
N PHE A 335 -5.68 7.83 7.43
CA PHE A 335 -4.27 8.19 7.19
C PHE A 335 -3.29 7.26 7.90
N GLY A 336 -3.49 6.98 9.18
CA GLY A 336 -2.59 6.09 9.93
C GLY A 336 -2.53 4.64 9.42
N THR A 337 -3.50 4.21 8.61
CA THR A 337 -3.50 2.89 7.97
C THR A 337 -2.87 2.90 6.57
N MET A 338 -2.65 4.09 6.01
CA MET A 338 -2.25 4.26 4.62
C MET A 338 -0.81 3.84 4.39
N ASN A 339 -0.61 3.17 3.27
CA ASN A 339 0.68 2.90 2.66
C ASN A 339 0.56 3.31 1.18
N VAL A 340 1.39 4.24 0.72
CA VAL A 340 1.27 4.84 -0.61
C VAL A 340 2.49 4.53 -1.47
N ASN A 341 2.26 4.45 -2.78
CA ASN A 341 3.27 4.22 -3.79
C ASN A 341 3.51 5.51 -4.56
N TYR A 342 4.75 5.97 -4.63
CA TYR A 342 5.12 7.08 -5.50
C TYR A 342 5.69 6.51 -6.80
N LEU A 343 4.88 6.51 -7.84
CA LEU A 343 5.26 6.00 -9.17
C LEU A 343 5.93 7.12 -9.96
N LYS A 344 7.05 6.82 -10.63
CA LYS A 344 7.66 7.72 -11.60
C LYS A 344 6.73 7.89 -12.80
N LEU A 345 5.91 8.91 -12.75
CA LEU A 345 4.86 9.20 -13.71
C LEU A 345 4.66 10.71 -13.80
N HIS A 346 4.62 11.25 -15.02
CA HIS A 346 4.54 12.68 -15.25
C HIS A 346 3.12 13.27 -15.07
N SER A 347 2.09 12.47 -15.36
CA SER A 347 0.69 12.90 -15.33
C SER A 347 -0.20 11.73 -14.95
N ILE A 348 -1.37 12.05 -14.38
CA ILE A 348 -2.42 11.07 -14.13
C ILE A 348 -2.99 10.66 -15.50
N PRO A 349 -3.08 9.35 -15.83
CA PRO A 349 -3.69 8.92 -17.07
C PRO A 349 -5.20 9.16 -17.04
N LYS A 350 -5.78 9.44 -18.21
CA LYS A 350 -7.23 9.58 -18.35
C LYS A 350 -7.89 8.21 -18.42
N PHE A 351 -9.03 8.06 -17.76
CA PHE A 351 -9.73 6.77 -17.69
C PHE A 351 -10.07 6.23 -19.10
N GLU A 352 -10.54 7.09 -20.00
CA GLU A 352 -10.93 6.74 -21.37
C GLU A 352 -9.75 6.35 -22.28
N GLU A 353 -8.53 6.79 -21.95
CA GLU A 353 -7.30 6.43 -22.66
C GLU A 353 -6.66 5.16 -22.08
N GLY A 354 -7.09 4.75 -20.88
CA GLY A 354 -6.48 3.70 -20.08
C GLY A 354 -5.29 4.20 -19.27
N TRP A 355 -4.81 3.33 -18.38
CA TRP A 355 -3.74 3.61 -17.42
C TRP A 355 -2.59 2.61 -17.56
N GLN A 356 -2.29 2.20 -18.80
CA GLN A 356 -1.07 1.44 -19.14
C GLN A 356 0.20 2.04 -18.51
N PRO A 357 0.41 3.38 -18.46
CA PRO A 357 1.59 3.94 -17.81
C PRO A 357 1.74 3.58 -16.32
N VAL A 358 0.63 3.33 -15.61
CA VAL A 358 0.64 2.88 -14.20
C VAL A 358 1.14 1.43 -14.13
N VAL A 359 0.59 0.56 -14.98
CA VAL A 359 1.01 -0.84 -15.10
C VAL A 359 2.48 -0.94 -15.49
N ASP A 360 2.94 -0.10 -16.42
CA ASP A 360 4.33 -0.06 -16.86
C ASP A 360 5.27 0.38 -15.75
N ALA A 361 4.92 1.44 -14.99
CA ALA A 361 5.73 1.91 -13.87
C ALA A 361 5.87 0.85 -12.76
N LEU A 362 4.77 0.15 -12.43
CA LEU A 362 4.79 -0.95 -11.47
C LEU A 362 5.62 -2.14 -11.98
N SER A 363 5.39 -2.58 -13.23
CA SER A 363 6.11 -3.69 -13.85
C SER A 363 7.61 -3.40 -13.99
N ALA A 364 7.98 -2.13 -14.18
CA ALA A 364 9.36 -1.69 -14.25
C ALA A 364 10.02 -1.55 -12.87
N GLY A 365 9.28 -1.58 -11.75
CA GLY A 365 9.83 -1.28 -10.42
C GLY A 365 10.17 0.21 -10.23
N ALA A 366 9.59 1.09 -11.04
CA ALA A 366 9.90 2.52 -11.08
C ALA A 366 9.11 3.32 -10.02
N PHE A 367 9.17 2.88 -8.77
CA PHE A 367 8.45 3.50 -7.66
C PHE A 367 9.15 3.26 -6.32
N PHE A 368 8.74 4.03 -5.30
CA PHE A 368 9.06 3.74 -3.90
C PHE A 368 7.76 3.70 -3.09
N VAL A 369 7.80 3.02 -1.95
CA VAL A 369 6.65 2.88 -1.04
C VAL A 369 6.95 3.68 0.23
N THR A 370 5.95 4.36 0.78
CA THR A 370 6.08 5.10 2.02
C THR A 370 4.78 5.17 2.81
N THR A 371 4.92 5.46 4.09
CA THR A 371 3.86 5.87 5.01
C THR A 371 3.48 7.35 4.84
N GLY A 372 4.36 8.18 4.26
CA GLY A 372 4.10 9.58 3.87
C GLY A 372 5.06 10.59 4.49
N GLU A 373 5.61 10.28 5.67
CA GLU A 373 6.50 11.14 6.43
C GLU A 373 7.89 11.23 5.82
N ILE A 374 8.38 10.10 5.27
CA ILE A 374 9.69 9.98 4.63
C ILE A 374 9.48 9.85 3.12
N LEU A 375 10.19 10.66 2.35
CA LEU A 375 10.16 10.65 0.88
C LEU A 375 11.56 10.35 0.34
N ILE A 376 11.61 9.53 -0.71
CA ILE A 376 12.85 9.16 -1.41
C ILE A 376 12.74 9.64 -2.87
N PRO A 377 12.81 10.97 -3.13
CA PRO A 377 12.68 11.53 -4.47
C PRO A 377 13.77 11.03 -5.44
N ASP A 378 14.95 10.69 -4.92
CA ASP A 378 16.09 10.26 -5.72
C ASP A 378 16.74 9.03 -5.08
N TYR A 379 16.95 7.99 -5.88
CA TYR A 379 17.68 6.79 -5.51
C TYR A 379 18.37 6.22 -6.73
N MET A 380 19.70 6.07 -6.65
CA MET A 380 20.54 5.51 -7.70
C MET A 380 21.68 4.70 -7.12
N VAL A 381 22.03 3.60 -7.77
CA VAL A 381 23.23 2.81 -7.51
C VAL A 381 23.97 2.62 -8.81
N ALA A 382 25.25 3.01 -8.87
CA ALA A 382 26.04 2.99 -10.12
C ALA A 382 25.33 3.65 -11.32
N GLY A 383 24.59 4.74 -11.07
CA GLY A 383 23.83 5.46 -12.09
C GLY A 383 22.54 4.76 -12.56
N LYS A 384 22.07 3.74 -11.85
CA LYS A 384 20.82 3.01 -12.12
C LYS A 384 19.81 3.23 -11.01
N ALA A 385 18.57 3.54 -11.38
CA ALA A 385 17.46 3.72 -10.47
C ALA A 385 16.75 2.38 -10.15
N SER A 386 15.80 2.41 -9.20
CA SER A 386 14.94 1.27 -8.88
C SER A 386 14.38 0.59 -10.13
N GLY A 387 14.44 -0.74 -10.14
CA GLY A 387 13.98 -1.58 -11.24
C GLY A 387 14.93 -1.70 -12.43
N GLU A 388 15.91 -0.79 -12.56
CA GLU A 388 16.93 -0.87 -13.60
C GLU A 388 18.00 -1.92 -13.28
N THR A 389 18.91 -2.14 -14.22
CA THR A 389 19.97 -3.15 -14.11
C THR A 389 21.35 -2.55 -14.30
N ILE A 390 22.25 -2.85 -13.36
CA ILE A 390 23.68 -2.58 -13.43
C ILE A 390 24.33 -3.71 -14.24
N ASP A 391 25.20 -3.33 -15.18
CA ASP A 391 26.10 -4.26 -15.85
C ASP A 391 27.35 -4.45 -14.98
N GLY A 392 27.45 -5.62 -14.34
CA GLY A 392 28.53 -5.99 -13.43
C GLY A 392 29.82 -6.43 -14.12
N SER A 393 29.86 -6.49 -15.45
CA SER A 393 31.03 -7.00 -16.20
C SER A 393 32.32 -6.20 -15.98
N ALA A 394 32.22 -4.94 -15.55
CA ALA A 394 33.36 -4.08 -15.23
C ALA A 394 33.90 -4.23 -13.80
N GLY A 395 33.29 -5.11 -12.98
CA GLY A 395 33.55 -5.23 -11.55
C GLY A 395 32.78 -4.20 -10.72
N LEU A 396 32.39 -4.58 -9.51
CA LEU A 396 31.52 -3.79 -8.61
C LEU A 396 32.12 -3.58 -7.22
N ALA A 397 33.45 -3.75 -7.09
CA ALA A 397 34.20 -3.56 -5.86
C ALA A 397 34.14 -2.12 -5.28
N SER A 398 33.79 -1.12 -6.10
CA SER A 398 33.55 0.25 -5.68
C SER A 398 32.47 0.87 -6.54
N VAL A 399 31.25 0.90 -6.01
CA VAL A 399 30.12 1.59 -6.62
C VAL A 399 29.53 2.61 -5.67
N THR A 400 29.03 3.69 -6.26
CA THR A 400 28.39 4.76 -5.50
C THR A 400 26.89 4.54 -5.45
N LEU A 401 26.33 4.49 -4.24
CA LEU A 401 24.91 4.69 -3.97
C LEU A 401 24.68 6.17 -3.66
N LYS A 402 23.70 6.79 -4.33
CA LYS A 402 23.23 8.15 -4.06
C LYS A 402 21.74 8.14 -3.80
N THR A 403 21.31 8.80 -2.73
CA THR A 403 19.89 8.99 -2.45
C THR A 403 19.61 10.33 -1.78
N GLY A 404 18.58 11.01 -2.28
CA GLY A 404 18.00 12.18 -1.65
C GLY A 404 16.82 11.75 -0.80
N ILE A 405 16.79 12.17 0.46
CA ILE A 405 15.70 11.89 1.40
C ILE A 405 15.15 13.18 2.02
N GLU A 406 13.82 13.26 2.15
CA GLU A 406 13.10 14.32 2.86
C GLU A 406 12.21 13.70 3.95
N TRP A 407 12.11 14.32 5.12
CA TRP A 407 11.35 13.77 6.25
C TRP A 407 10.68 14.83 7.13
N THR A 408 9.69 14.41 7.91
CA THR A 408 9.02 15.25 8.93
C THR A 408 9.51 14.95 10.34
N TYR A 409 9.61 13.68 10.74
CA TYR A 409 10.17 13.26 12.04
C TYR A 409 11.68 13.04 11.96
N PRO A 410 12.46 13.30 13.03
CA PRO A 410 13.87 12.92 13.07
C PRO A 410 14.08 11.46 12.65
N LEU A 411 15.06 11.22 11.79
CA LEU A 411 15.36 9.89 11.30
C LEU A 411 16.03 9.05 12.40
N SER A 412 15.81 7.73 12.34
CA SER A 412 16.51 6.78 13.18
C SER A 412 17.68 6.18 12.42
N HIS A 413 17.41 5.62 11.24
CA HIS A 413 18.42 4.90 10.47
C HIS A 413 17.96 4.67 9.03
N MET A 414 18.94 4.38 8.17
CA MET A 414 18.73 3.77 6.86
C MET A 414 19.36 2.38 6.86
N VAL A 415 18.77 1.43 6.13
CA VAL A 415 19.35 0.11 5.87
C VAL A 415 19.56 -0.04 4.37
N VAL A 416 20.80 -0.26 3.96
CA VAL A 416 21.10 -0.75 2.60
C VAL A 416 20.99 -2.26 2.64
N VAL A 417 20.16 -2.83 1.77
CA VAL A 417 19.89 -4.27 1.69
C VAL A 417 20.34 -4.77 0.33
N SER A 418 21.11 -5.85 0.28
CA SER A 418 21.54 -6.51 -0.97
C SER A 418 21.58 -8.02 -0.82
N GLY A 419 21.58 -8.77 -1.92
CA GLY A 419 21.64 -10.23 -1.89
C GLY A 419 22.49 -10.80 -3.01
N ASP A 420 22.94 -12.04 -2.83
CA ASP A 420 23.75 -12.80 -3.80
C ASP A 420 23.01 -14.01 -4.40
N GLY A 421 21.71 -14.12 -4.14
CA GLY A 421 20.88 -15.27 -4.54
C GLY A 421 20.79 -16.37 -3.47
N SER A 422 21.58 -16.28 -2.40
CA SER A 422 21.52 -17.20 -1.25
C SER A 422 21.34 -16.45 0.06
N GLU A 423 22.23 -15.49 0.33
CA GLU A 423 22.27 -14.71 1.55
C GLU A 423 21.74 -13.29 1.31
N VAL A 424 21.29 -12.65 2.38
CA VAL A 424 20.89 -11.23 2.37
C VAL A 424 21.78 -10.45 3.33
N TYR A 425 22.31 -9.33 2.85
CA TYR A 425 23.27 -8.49 3.53
C TYR A 425 22.63 -7.15 3.87
N ARG A 426 22.81 -6.69 5.10
CA ARG A 426 22.25 -5.45 5.63
C ARG A 426 23.36 -4.56 6.17
N GLN A 427 23.48 -3.36 5.63
CA GLN A 427 24.34 -2.31 6.16
C GLN A 427 23.47 -1.21 6.76
N ARG A 428 23.53 -1.05 8.08
CA ARG A 428 22.82 0.01 8.80
C ARG A 428 23.65 1.30 8.77
N VAL A 429 23.00 2.40 8.44
CA VAL A 429 23.52 3.76 8.49
C VAL A 429 22.75 4.51 9.58
N ASP A 430 23.46 4.98 10.59
CA ASP A 430 22.88 5.77 11.68
C ASP A 430 22.51 7.17 11.16
N LEU A 431 21.27 7.59 11.40
CA LEU A 431 20.74 8.90 11.02
C LEU A 431 20.16 9.65 12.23
N SER A 432 20.50 9.20 13.45
CA SER A 432 20.06 9.81 14.71
C SER A 432 20.59 11.23 14.95
N ASP A 433 21.52 11.70 14.11
CA ASP A 433 22.01 13.08 14.09
C ASP A 433 21.04 14.08 13.45
N THR A 434 19.99 13.60 12.78
CA THR A 434 18.98 14.43 12.11
C THR A 434 17.99 15.06 13.09
N THR A 435 17.35 16.14 12.64
CA THR A 435 16.26 16.84 13.35
C THR A 435 15.00 16.85 12.48
N GLU A 436 13.85 17.24 13.02
CA GLU A 436 12.57 17.30 12.29
C GLU A 436 12.61 18.19 11.04
N PHE A 437 11.72 17.92 10.08
CA PHE A 437 11.52 18.71 8.86
C PHE A 437 12.79 18.96 8.04
N GLY A 438 13.52 17.89 7.72
CA GLY A 438 14.81 17.96 7.03
C GLY A 438 14.80 17.33 5.64
N ALA A 439 15.89 17.61 4.91
CA ALA A 439 16.26 16.88 3.71
C ALA A 439 17.78 16.68 3.68
N ARG A 440 18.25 15.57 3.11
CA ARG A 440 19.68 15.21 3.04
C ARG A 440 19.96 14.35 1.80
N GLU A 441 21.04 14.67 1.12
CA GLU A 441 21.68 13.77 0.16
C GLU A 441 22.65 12.85 0.88
N ILE A 442 22.54 11.55 0.62
CA ILE A 442 23.42 10.52 1.15
C ILE A 442 24.17 9.89 -0.01
N GLU A 443 25.49 9.83 0.12
CA GLU A 443 26.39 9.19 -0.83
C GLU A 443 27.25 8.15 -0.09
N LEU A 444 27.20 6.90 -0.55
CA LEU A 444 27.93 5.78 0.05
C LEU A 444 28.73 5.04 -1.03
N GLU A 445 29.99 4.79 -0.74
CA GLU A 445 30.80 3.84 -1.51
C GLU A 445 30.60 2.43 -0.95
N MET A 446 30.40 1.46 -1.83
CA MET A 446 30.11 0.09 -1.45
C MET A 446 30.71 -0.91 -2.42
N ASP A 447 30.98 -2.10 -1.90
CA ASP A 447 31.40 -3.28 -2.65
C ASP A 447 30.17 -4.15 -2.91
N LEU A 448 29.79 -4.26 -4.18
CA LEU A 448 28.70 -5.11 -4.65
C LEU A 448 29.19 -6.30 -5.48
N ASP A 449 30.47 -6.68 -5.38
CA ASP A 449 30.96 -7.88 -6.06
C ASP A 449 30.17 -9.12 -5.60
N GLY A 450 29.70 -9.90 -6.58
CA GLY A 450 28.88 -11.09 -6.35
C GLY A 450 27.44 -10.80 -5.90
N ARG A 451 27.00 -9.54 -5.79
CA ARG A 451 25.59 -9.20 -5.53
C ARG A 451 24.76 -9.29 -6.80
N LEU A 452 23.48 -9.61 -6.64
CA LEU A 452 22.49 -9.71 -7.71
C LEU A 452 21.44 -8.59 -7.66
N TRP A 453 21.31 -7.92 -6.51
CA TRP A 453 20.35 -6.85 -6.31
C TRP A 453 20.70 -6.00 -5.09
N ILE A 454 20.15 -4.78 -5.05
CA ILE A 454 20.30 -3.82 -3.94
C ILE A 454 19.10 -2.88 -3.83
N ARG A 455 18.64 -2.60 -2.60
CA ARG A 455 17.60 -1.62 -2.25
C ARG A 455 17.92 -0.91 -0.94
N ILE A 456 17.15 0.13 -0.61
CA ILE A 456 17.23 0.81 0.68
C ILE A 456 15.88 0.86 1.40
N GLU A 457 15.96 0.96 2.73
CA GLU A 457 14.87 1.28 3.64
C GLU A 457 15.29 2.44 4.54
N VAL A 458 14.37 3.35 4.84
CA VAL A 458 14.62 4.50 5.73
C VAL A 458 13.52 4.55 6.77
N TRP A 459 13.91 4.71 8.04
CA TRP A 459 13.01 4.66 9.19
C TRP A 459 13.26 5.82 10.14
N ASP A 460 12.17 6.42 10.65
CA ASP A 460 12.23 7.50 11.63
C ASP A 460 12.02 7.03 13.08
N ILE A 461 12.10 7.97 14.02
CA ILE A 461 11.88 7.67 15.45
C ILE A 461 10.46 7.21 15.77
N ALA A 462 9.49 7.55 14.92
CA ALA A 462 8.07 7.19 15.04
C ALA A 462 7.73 5.89 14.29
N ARG A 463 8.74 5.21 13.73
CA ARG A 463 8.61 3.96 12.95
C ARG A 463 7.93 4.13 11.60
N ASN A 464 7.74 5.36 11.15
CA ASN A 464 7.31 5.59 9.78
C ASN A 464 8.46 5.21 8.85
N GLY A 465 8.12 4.67 7.70
CA GLY A 465 9.05 4.02 6.79
C GLY A 465 8.84 4.39 5.35
N ALA A 466 9.94 4.37 4.61
CA ALA A 466 9.97 4.36 3.15
C ALA A 466 10.98 3.34 2.64
N PHE A 467 10.70 2.69 1.51
CA PHE A 467 11.62 1.77 0.87
C PHE A 467 11.52 1.81 -0.66
N THR A 468 12.64 1.49 -1.31
CA THR A 468 12.77 1.48 -2.77
C THR A 468 12.64 0.07 -3.31
N GLN A 469 12.20 -0.09 -4.56
CA GLN A 469 12.33 -1.38 -5.25
C GLN A 469 13.80 -1.67 -5.61
N PRO A 470 14.19 -2.95 -5.78
CA PRO A 470 15.58 -3.32 -6.08
C PRO A 470 16.12 -2.73 -7.38
N VAL A 471 17.37 -2.30 -7.36
CA VAL A 471 18.23 -2.23 -8.55
C VAL A 471 18.81 -3.63 -8.75
N TRP A 472 18.71 -4.16 -9.97
CA TRP A 472 19.21 -5.48 -10.31
C TRP A 472 20.66 -5.42 -10.78
N ILE A 473 21.39 -6.52 -10.66
CA ILE A 473 22.78 -6.64 -11.09
C ILE A 473 22.90 -7.89 -11.96
N ASN A 474 23.43 -7.72 -13.17
CA ASN A 474 23.84 -8.83 -14.02
C ASN A 474 25.35 -9.01 -13.89
N ASN A 475 25.78 -10.15 -13.34
CA ASN A 475 27.20 -10.52 -13.23
C ASN A 475 27.68 -11.35 -14.42
#